data_AF-A0A947CQM0-F1
#
_entry.id   AF-A0A947CQM0-F1
#
_cell.length_a   1.000
_cell.length_b   1.000
_cell.length_c   1.000
_cell.angle_alpha   90.00
_cell.angle_beta   90.00
_cell.angle_gamma   90.00
#
_symmetry.space_group_name_H-M   'P 1'
#
loop_
_entity.id
_entity.type
_entity.pdbx_description
1 polymer ?
#
loop_
_entity_poly.entity_id
_entity_poly.type
_entity_poly.pdbx_seq_one_letter_code
_entity_poly.pdbx_strand_id
1 'polypeptide(L)'
;MSNRWLSLVCVLAILGACGEDDGGEDPADSPPALAGEVTVLETYSVGDFNADLDPELPTASVAFYLTEGGPLEWNELVPGIERAKRVFLDNGVQLRVSWAVLVSVPPDWQSLDPEISEVPSSPEYLETDIYRHLDELATRLTDRTRDILEAIVWQHPPRADGVPFERSVHVVALEDVPISYFEWDGAWSEQFAPTGGLSFPPYVHGDRIAPRLRGIITLSVNPNPLNRATRVLAHELGHKLINVSHEGIGVCPSFEADGDDLMLYGEGERVASGAEGRWHRERLALSPFLYHLDGDIAVFDNDYRDSGSYRDRLYGDFVVEPPCAGTAGSR
;
A
#
# COMPACT_ATOMS: atom_id res chain seq x y z
N MET A 1 40.86 -36.09 -71.00
CA MET A 1 39.43 -36.28 -71.27
C MET A 1 38.84 -37.05 -70.09
N SER A 2 38.03 -36.41 -69.23
CA SER A 2 36.58 -36.67 -69.10
C SER A 2 36.29 -38.11 -68.64
N ASN A 3 35.56 -38.45 -67.58
CA ASN A 3 34.64 -37.73 -66.69
C ASN A 3 34.28 -38.71 -65.53
N ARG A 4 34.01 -38.17 -64.33
CA ARG A 4 32.84 -38.39 -63.43
C ARG A 4 32.46 -39.85 -63.07
N TRP A 5 32.18 -40.22 -61.82
CA TRP A 5 31.09 -39.74 -60.97
C TRP A 5 31.40 -39.94 -59.48
N LEU A 6 31.16 -38.88 -58.69
CA LEU A 6 31.13 -38.84 -57.23
C LEU A 6 29.76 -39.31 -56.70
N SER A 7 29.77 -40.00 -55.57
CA SER A 7 28.63 -40.05 -54.64
C SER A 7 28.66 -38.81 -53.74
N LEU A 8 27.54 -38.09 -53.74
CA LEU A 8 27.27 -36.87 -52.98
C LEU A 8 26.87 -37.24 -51.54
N VAL A 9 27.64 -36.81 -50.54
CA VAL A 9 27.24 -36.75 -49.14
C VAL A 9 26.70 -35.34 -48.90
N CYS A 10 25.41 -35.23 -48.59
CA CYS A 10 24.80 -33.98 -48.15
C CYS A 10 25.20 -33.70 -46.70
N VAL A 11 26.16 -32.80 -46.50
CA VAL A 11 26.34 -32.07 -45.24
C VAL A 11 25.46 -30.83 -45.32
N LEU A 12 24.38 -30.81 -44.53
CA LEU A 12 23.62 -29.59 -44.30
C LEU A 12 24.40 -28.71 -43.31
N ALA A 13 25.00 -27.65 -43.82
CA ALA A 13 25.47 -26.53 -43.03
C ALA A 13 24.27 -25.60 -42.75
N ILE A 14 23.88 -25.46 -41.48
CA ILE A 14 23.00 -24.37 -41.06
C ILE A 14 23.92 -23.23 -40.61
N LEU A 15 24.06 -22.24 -41.50
CA LEU A 15 24.58 -20.93 -41.20
C LEU A 15 23.42 -20.04 -40.74
N GLY A 16 23.64 -19.31 -39.65
CA GLY A 16 23.17 -17.93 -39.50
C GLY A 16 21.72 -17.71 -39.08
N ALA A 17 21.53 -17.49 -37.79
CA ALA A 17 20.82 -16.32 -37.29
C ALA A 17 21.35 -16.04 -35.88
N CYS A 18 22.37 -15.18 -35.78
CA CYS A 18 22.58 -14.42 -34.55
C CYS A 18 21.37 -13.50 -34.45
N GLY A 19 20.39 -13.88 -33.62
CA GLY A 19 19.42 -12.91 -33.13
C GLY A 19 20.19 -11.97 -32.22
N GLU A 20 20.28 -10.71 -32.61
CA GLU A 20 20.46 -9.62 -31.67
C GLU A 20 19.34 -9.76 -30.64
N ASP A 21 19.76 -10.00 -29.40
CA ASP A 21 18.91 -9.91 -28.22
C ASP A 21 18.57 -8.41 -28.11
N ASP A 22 17.47 -8.00 -28.74
CA ASP A 22 16.84 -6.73 -28.44
C ASP A 22 16.43 -6.80 -26.97
N GLY A 23 17.32 -6.32 -26.10
CA GLY A 23 17.05 -6.04 -24.71
C GLY A 23 15.97 -4.98 -24.64
N GLY A 24 14.73 -5.40 -24.83
CA GLY A 24 13.57 -4.63 -24.43
C GLY A 24 13.69 -4.44 -22.93
N GLU A 25 14.01 -3.22 -22.52
CA GLU A 25 13.85 -2.79 -21.13
C GLU A 25 12.45 -3.21 -20.70
N ASP A 26 12.37 -3.96 -19.60
CA ASP A 26 11.11 -4.24 -18.95
C ASP A 26 10.47 -2.87 -18.65
N PRO A 27 9.21 -2.59 -19.04
CA PRO A 27 8.55 -1.33 -18.71
C PRO A 27 8.50 -1.04 -17.19
N ALA A 28 8.91 -2.00 -16.35
CA ALA A 28 9.18 -1.82 -14.93
C ALA A 28 10.47 -1.03 -14.59
N ASP A 29 11.46 -0.94 -15.48
CA ASP A 29 12.78 -0.33 -15.23
C ASP A 29 12.92 1.11 -15.78
N SER A 30 11.97 1.59 -16.58
CA SER A 30 11.99 2.98 -17.07
C SER A 30 11.37 3.94 -16.04
N PRO A 31 11.98 5.13 -15.82
CA PRO A 31 11.42 6.12 -14.91
C PRO A 31 10.03 6.59 -15.37
N PRO A 32 9.08 6.81 -14.45
CA PRO A 32 7.79 7.37 -14.78
C PRO A 32 7.98 8.77 -15.39
N ALA A 33 7.02 9.17 -16.22
CA ALA A 33 7.12 10.38 -17.04
C ALA A 33 7.47 11.65 -16.24
N LEU A 34 7.01 11.72 -14.98
CA LEU A 34 7.22 12.87 -14.10
C LEU A 34 8.36 12.68 -13.08
N ALA A 35 9.12 11.58 -13.13
CA ALA A 35 10.22 11.32 -12.18
C ALA A 35 11.28 12.45 -12.14
N GLY A 36 11.50 13.12 -13.27
CA GLY A 36 12.46 14.22 -13.39
C GLY A 36 12.05 15.51 -12.65
N GLU A 37 10.81 15.61 -12.19
CA GLU A 37 10.30 16.75 -11.42
C GLU A 37 10.58 16.61 -9.91
N VAL A 38 11.05 15.44 -9.47
CA VAL A 38 11.35 15.16 -8.05
C VAL A 38 12.85 15.14 -7.84
N THR A 39 13.32 15.89 -6.83
CA THR A 39 14.74 15.93 -6.45
C THR A 39 14.93 15.53 -5.00
N VAL A 40 15.78 14.56 -4.72
CA VAL A 40 16.17 14.23 -3.33
C VAL A 40 17.07 15.34 -2.78
N LEU A 41 16.63 15.98 -1.70
CA LEU A 41 17.35 17.07 -1.02
C LEU A 41 18.22 16.54 0.14
N GLU A 42 17.67 15.59 0.91
CA GLU A 42 18.32 15.02 2.07
C GLU A 42 17.96 13.53 2.20
N THR A 43 18.90 12.72 2.68
CA THR A 43 18.66 11.33 3.08
C THR A 43 18.94 11.20 4.57
N TYR A 44 17.94 10.74 5.31
CA TYR A 44 18.03 10.57 6.75
C TYR A 44 18.71 9.24 7.11
N SER A 45 19.48 9.25 8.19
CA SER A 45 20.02 8.01 8.75
C SER A 45 18.91 7.21 9.43
N VAL A 46 18.74 5.96 8.98
CA VAL A 46 17.69 5.05 9.51
C VAL A 46 18.25 3.88 10.31
N GLY A 47 19.58 3.77 10.43
CA GLY A 47 20.26 2.61 11.02
C GLY A 47 19.80 2.29 12.45
N ASP A 48 19.60 3.32 13.28
CA ASP A 48 19.18 3.14 14.67
C ASP A 48 17.77 2.55 14.80
N PHE A 49 16.89 2.80 13.83
CA PHE A 49 15.55 2.18 13.78
C PHE A 49 15.62 0.68 13.49
N ASN A 50 16.73 0.16 12.97
CA ASN A 50 16.85 -1.23 12.54
C ASN A 50 17.82 -2.03 13.41
N ALA A 51 18.34 -1.44 14.50
CA ALA A 51 19.37 -2.06 15.35
C ALA A 51 18.84 -3.24 16.18
N ASP A 52 17.53 -3.35 16.33
CA ASP A 52 16.80 -4.35 17.12
C ASP A 52 16.07 -5.40 16.27
N LEU A 53 16.29 -5.43 14.95
CA LEU A 53 15.66 -6.41 14.06
C LEU A 53 16.11 -7.84 14.41
N ASP A 54 15.14 -8.73 14.56
CA ASP A 54 15.34 -10.16 14.73
C ASP A 54 15.20 -10.87 13.38
N PRO A 55 16.22 -11.59 12.88
CA PRO A 55 16.13 -12.29 11.59
C PRO A 55 15.07 -13.40 11.57
N GLU A 56 14.63 -13.90 12.72
CA GLU A 56 13.60 -14.95 12.81
C GLU A 56 12.17 -14.40 12.65
N LEU A 57 11.97 -13.08 12.80
CA LEU A 57 10.65 -12.48 12.73
C LEU A 57 10.27 -12.05 11.30
N PRO A 58 9.00 -12.25 10.89
CA PRO A 58 8.48 -11.66 9.66
C PRO A 58 8.66 -10.14 9.68
N THR A 59 9.20 -9.60 8.59
CA THR A 59 9.58 -8.18 8.47
C THR A 59 8.80 -7.53 7.34
N ALA A 60 8.32 -6.31 7.57
CA ALA A 60 7.82 -5.42 6.51
C ALA A 60 8.77 -4.22 6.37
N SER A 61 9.12 -3.86 5.13
CA SER A 61 9.95 -2.68 4.84
C SER A 61 9.09 -1.45 4.60
N VAL A 62 9.43 -0.36 5.26
CA VAL A 62 8.74 0.93 5.18
C VAL A 62 9.73 2.03 4.79
N ALA A 63 9.42 2.73 3.71
CA ALA A 63 10.17 3.88 3.20
C ALA A 63 9.38 5.18 3.44
N PHE A 64 10.08 6.26 3.78
CA PHE A 64 9.49 7.57 4.09
C PHE A 64 9.96 8.64 3.11
N TYR A 65 9.01 9.43 2.62
CA TYR A 65 9.23 10.53 1.69
C TYR A 65 8.56 11.77 2.28
N LEU A 66 9.37 12.64 2.87
CA LEU A 66 8.94 13.96 3.29
C LEU A 66 9.11 14.92 2.12
N THR A 67 8.20 15.88 1.97
CA THR A 67 8.28 16.90 0.92
C THR A 67 8.77 18.23 1.47
N GLU A 68 9.57 18.95 0.69
CA GLU A 68 10.01 20.31 1.00
C GLU A 68 8.79 21.23 1.16
N GLY A 69 8.71 21.92 2.30
CA GLY A 69 7.54 22.73 2.66
C GLY A 69 6.30 21.91 3.03
N GLY A 70 6.41 20.58 3.12
CA GLY A 70 5.33 19.68 3.47
C GLY A 70 4.92 19.73 4.94
N PRO A 71 3.93 18.89 5.32
CA PRO A 71 3.24 19.00 6.61
C PRO A 71 4.02 18.45 7.80
N LEU A 72 5.13 17.75 7.56
CA LEU A 72 5.84 16.95 8.57
C LEU A 72 7.34 17.11 8.39
N GLU A 73 8.05 17.21 9.51
CA GLU A 73 9.50 17.06 9.58
C GLU A 73 9.88 15.65 10.06
N TRP A 74 11.09 15.20 9.71
CA TRP A 74 11.58 13.86 10.07
C TRP A 74 11.51 13.59 11.58
N ASN A 75 11.94 14.56 12.40
CA ASN A 75 11.94 14.43 13.86
C ASN A 75 10.53 14.30 14.46
N GLU A 76 9.51 14.79 13.76
CA GLU A 76 8.11 14.70 14.19
C GLU A 76 7.52 13.31 13.89
N LEU A 77 8.05 12.61 12.88
CA LEU A 77 7.66 11.24 12.54
C LEU A 77 8.29 10.19 13.45
N VAL A 78 9.49 10.45 13.99
CA VAL A 78 10.25 9.47 14.81
C VAL A 78 9.40 8.80 15.90
N PRO A 79 8.65 9.53 16.76
CA PRO A 79 7.84 8.87 17.78
C PRO A 79 6.71 7.99 17.21
N GLY A 80 6.20 8.34 16.03
CA GLY A 80 5.20 7.55 15.31
C GLY A 80 5.78 6.25 14.78
N ILE A 81 7.00 6.30 14.24
CA ILE A 81 7.74 5.12 13.77
C ILE A 81 8.00 4.18 14.93
N GLU A 82 8.50 4.68 16.06
CA GLU A 82 8.75 3.88 17.27
C GLU A 82 7.47 3.24 17.81
N ARG A 83 6.35 3.99 17.82
CA ARG A 83 5.03 3.48 18.21
C ARG A 83 4.59 2.36 17.28
N ALA A 84 4.64 2.58 15.96
CA ALA A 84 4.25 1.57 14.97
C ALA A 84 5.09 0.29 15.11
N LYS A 85 6.42 0.42 15.21
CA LYS A 85 7.32 -0.72 15.45
C LYS A 85 6.87 -1.58 16.63
N ARG A 86 6.58 -0.96 17.77
CA ARG A 86 6.10 -1.66 18.97
C ARG A 86 4.77 -2.36 18.74
N VAL A 87 3.79 -1.66 18.14
CA VAL A 87 2.45 -2.21 17.87
C VAL A 87 2.52 -3.47 17.02
N PHE A 88 3.27 -3.44 15.92
CA PHE A 88 3.41 -4.61 15.05
C PHE A 88 4.25 -5.71 15.72
N LEU A 89 5.31 -5.34 16.46
CA LEU A 89 6.17 -6.31 17.14
C LEU A 89 5.40 -7.11 18.19
N ASP A 90 4.53 -6.46 18.97
CA ASP A 90 3.63 -7.11 19.94
C ASP A 90 2.67 -8.12 19.26
N ASN A 91 2.54 -8.06 17.93
CA ASN A 91 1.72 -8.93 17.11
C ASN A 91 2.54 -9.85 16.18
N GLY A 92 3.83 -10.02 16.44
CA GLY A 92 4.70 -11.01 15.79
C GLY A 92 5.25 -10.58 14.43
N VAL A 93 5.17 -9.28 14.10
CA VAL A 93 5.73 -8.70 12.87
C VAL A 93 6.63 -7.54 13.23
N GLN A 94 7.82 -7.45 12.64
CA GLN A 94 8.68 -6.28 12.83
C GLN A 94 8.64 -5.34 11.62
N LEU A 95 8.84 -4.05 11.86
CA LEU A 95 9.00 -3.06 10.78
C LEU A 95 10.47 -2.67 10.65
N ARG A 96 10.95 -2.71 9.41
CA ARG A 96 12.24 -2.16 9.01
C ARG A 96 12.02 -0.81 8.36
N VAL A 97 12.74 0.21 8.81
CA VAL A 97 12.80 1.50 8.11
C VAL A 97 13.86 1.38 7.01
N SER A 98 13.45 1.14 5.77
CA SER A 98 14.36 0.86 4.65
C SER A 98 14.99 2.12 4.09
N TRP A 99 14.23 3.21 4.05
CA TRP A 99 14.62 4.46 3.40
C TRP A 99 13.89 5.64 4.03
N ALA A 100 14.55 6.80 4.13
CA ALA A 100 13.89 8.03 4.55
C ALA A 100 14.57 9.23 3.87
N VAL A 101 13.79 10.04 3.17
CA VAL A 101 14.29 11.20 2.41
C VAL A 101 13.40 12.42 2.53
N LEU A 102 14.02 13.59 2.38
CA LEU A 102 13.35 14.83 2.02
C LEU A 102 13.48 15.03 0.51
N VAL A 103 12.37 15.28 -0.17
CA VAL A 103 12.33 15.55 -1.62
C VAL A 103 11.74 16.92 -1.90
N SER A 104 12.24 17.59 -2.94
CA SER A 104 11.57 18.74 -3.55
C SER A 104 10.62 18.23 -4.63
N VAL A 105 9.41 18.80 -4.66
CA VAL A 105 8.35 18.49 -5.63
C VAL A 105 7.74 19.80 -6.12
N PRO A 106 7.09 19.82 -7.31
CA PRO A 106 6.29 20.97 -7.73
C PRO A 106 5.28 21.37 -6.64
N PRO A 107 5.11 22.68 -6.34
CA PRO A 107 4.26 23.12 -5.23
C PRO A 107 2.80 22.62 -5.30
N ASP A 108 2.26 22.45 -6.50
CA ASP A 108 0.89 21.96 -6.67
C ASP A 108 0.73 20.45 -6.39
N TRP A 109 1.84 19.71 -6.24
CA TRP A 109 1.82 18.29 -5.87
C TRP A 109 1.65 18.07 -4.37
N GLN A 110 1.73 19.12 -3.55
CA GLN A 110 1.39 19.05 -2.13
C GLN A 110 -0.10 18.76 -1.89
N SER A 111 -0.95 18.88 -2.92
CA SER A 111 -2.36 18.53 -2.89
C SER A 111 -2.71 17.51 -3.97
N LEU A 112 -3.25 16.37 -3.54
CA LEU A 112 -3.72 15.33 -4.45
C LEU A 112 -5.16 15.57 -4.89
N ASP A 113 -5.54 15.00 -6.03
CA ASP A 113 -6.94 14.94 -6.41
C ASP A 113 -7.63 13.81 -5.63
N PRO A 114 -8.91 14.01 -5.21
CA PRO A 114 -9.67 12.94 -4.58
C PRO A 114 -9.89 11.77 -5.53
N GLU A 115 -10.06 10.59 -4.93
CA GLU A 115 -10.34 9.37 -5.68
C GLU A 115 -11.67 9.49 -6.44
N ILE A 116 -11.78 8.79 -7.57
CA ILE A 116 -12.99 8.76 -8.39
C ILE A 116 -13.74 7.48 -8.08
N SER A 117 -15.02 7.60 -7.73
CA SER A 117 -15.93 6.46 -7.54
C SER A 117 -17.19 6.63 -8.39
N GLU A 118 -17.76 5.52 -8.83
CA GLU A 118 -19.08 5.46 -9.45
C GLU A 118 -20.15 5.75 -8.41
N VAL A 119 -21.23 6.42 -8.85
CA VAL A 119 -22.36 6.77 -7.98
C VAL A 119 -23.07 5.49 -7.54
N PRO A 120 -23.30 5.25 -6.24
CA PRO A 120 -24.02 4.06 -5.79
C PRO A 120 -25.43 4.00 -6.38
N SER A 121 -25.93 2.79 -6.60
CA SER A 121 -27.24 2.54 -7.21
C SER A 121 -28.39 2.62 -6.19
N SER A 122 -28.09 2.48 -4.90
CA SER A 122 -29.08 2.41 -3.81
C SER A 122 -28.54 2.97 -2.49
N PRO A 123 -29.35 3.69 -1.69
CA PRO A 123 -28.96 4.17 -0.36
C PRO A 123 -28.59 3.06 0.63
N GLU A 124 -28.93 1.80 0.33
CA GLU A 124 -28.52 0.62 1.12
C GLU A 124 -26.99 0.55 1.32
N TYR A 125 -26.22 1.14 0.40
CA TYR A 125 -24.78 1.41 0.54
C TYR A 125 -24.39 1.98 1.92
N LEU A 126 -25.18 2.93 2.44
CA LEU A 126 -24.91 3.62 3.70
C LEU A 126 -25.22 2.78 4.95
N GLU A 127 -26.02 1.73 4.80
CA GLU A 127 -26.58 0.95 5.92
C GLU A 127 -26.00 -0.47 6.02
N THR A 128 -25.09 -0.83 5.12
CA THR A 128 -24.58 -2.20 5.01
C THR A 128 -23.08 -2.25 4.91
N ASP A 129 -22.54 -3.46 5.06
CA ASP A 129 -21.09 -3.72 5.05
C ASP A 129 -20.42 -3.13 3.80
N ILE A 130 -19.44 -2.25 4.01
CA ILE A 130 -18.70 -1.56 2.95
C ILE A 130 -18.17 -2.53 1.88
N TYR A 131 -17.70 -3.71 2.28
CA TYR A 131 -17.09 -4.69 1.36
C TYR A 131 -18.08 -5.26 0.34
N ARG A 132 -19.39 -5.06 0.53
CA ARG A 132 -20.41 -5.46 -0.45
C ARG A 132 -20.45 -4.52 -1.65
N HIS A 133 -20.01 -3.28 -1.47
CA HIS A 133 -20.23 -2.20 -2.44
C HIS A 133 -18.95 -1.72 -3.12
N LEU A 134 -17.77 -2.19 -2.69
CA LEU A 134 -16.50 -1.77 -3.27
C LEU A 134 -16.38 -2.08 -4.77
N ASP A 135 -17.01 -3.16 -5.24
CA ASP A 135 -17.07 -3.46 -6.68
C ASP A 135 -17.97 -2.49 -7.43
N GLU A 136 -19.09 -2.09 -6.83
CA GLU A 136 -20.04 -1.12 -7.39
C GLU A 136 -19.44 0.28 -7.46
N LEU A 137 -18.78 0.74 -6.39
CA LEU A 137 -18.11 2.04 -6.34
C LEU A 137 -16.99 2.18 -7.37
N ALA A 138 -16.39 1.06 -7.78
CA ALA A 138 -15.31 1.03 -8.75
C ALA A 138 -14.15 2.03 -8.51
N THR A 139 -13.84 2.31 -7.24
CA THR A 139 -12.95 3.39 -6.82
C THR A 139 -11.56 3.27 -7.44
N ARG A 140 -11.08 4.38 -8.02
CA ARG A 140 -9.78 4.50 -8.68
C ARG A 140 -9.11 5.85 -8.41
N LEU A 141 -7.78 5.86 -8.50
CA LEU A 141 -7.00 7.10 -8.50
C LEU A 141 -7.23 7.88 -9.80
N THR A 142 -7.12 9.20 -9.74
CA THR A 142 -6.97 10.02 -10.95
C THR A 142 -5.61 9.73 -11.60
N ASP A 143 -5.49 9.95 -12.91
CA ASP A 143 -4.19 9.82 -13.60
C ASP A 143 -3.15 10.77 -12.98
N ARG A 144 -3.55 12.00 -12.61
CA ARG A 144 -2.67 12.96 -11.95
C ARG A 144 -2.16 12.44 -10.60
N THR A 145 -3.05 12.00 -9.71
CA THR A 145 -2.67 11.47 -8.40
C THR A 145 -1.76 10.24 -8.55
N ARG A 146 -2.08 9.34 -9.48
CA ARG A 146 -1.24 8.19 -9.82
C ARG A 146 0.17 8.63 -10.20
N ASP A 147 0.29 9.51 -11.20
CA ASP A 147 1.58 9.90 -11.78
C ASP A 147 2.45 10.68 -10.78
N ILE A 148 1.85 11.51 -9.92
CA ILE A 148 2.54 12.22 -8.82
C ILE A 148 3.14 11.22 -7.84
N LEU A 149 2.32 10.29 -7.34
CA LEU A 149 2.75 9.31 -6.35
C LEU A 149 3.86 8.42 -6.92
N GLU A 150 3.69 7.92 -8.15
CA GLU A 150 4.72 7.13 -8.85
C GLU A 150 6.04 7.90 -8.98
N ALA A 151 6.01 9.19 -9.34
CA ALA A 151 7.21 10.00 -9.48
C ALA A 151 7.97 10.21 -8.16
N ILE A 152 7.25 10.43 -7.06
CA ILE A 152 7.85 10.63 -5.72
C ILE A 152 8.52 9.34 -5.25
N VAL A 153 7.79 8.23 -5.28
CA VAL A 153 8.26 6.96 -4.74
C VAL A 153 9.32 6.30 -5.63
N TRP A 154 9.37 6.63 -6.93
CA TRP A 154 10.43 6.20 -7.85
C TRP A 154 11.85 6.57 -7.39
N GLN A 155 11.97 7.58 -6.52
CA GLN A 155 13.25 7.94 -5.91
C GLN A 155 13.76 6.88 -4.92
N HIS A 156 12.98 5.83 -4.64
CA HIS A 156 13.44 4.68 -3.87
C HIS A 156 14.63 4.02 -4.57
N PRO A 157 15.72 3.71 -3.86
CA PRO A 157 16.80 2.92 -4.45
C PRO A 157 16.28 1.57 -4.96
N PRO A 158 16.71 1.12 -6.16
CA PRO A 158 16.39 -0.22 -6.64
C PRO A 158 16.87 -1.26 -5.62
N ARG A 159 15.92 -1.96 -4.98
CA ARG A 159 16.15 -2.95 -3.91
C ARG A 159 16.83 -2.40 -2.65
N ALA A 160 16.30 -1.33 -2.07
CA ALA A 160 16.87 -0.67 -0.90
C ALA A 160 16.80 -1.51 0.39
N ASP A 161 17.57 -2.61 0.49
CA ASP A 161 17.53 -3.70 1.50
C ASP A 161 17.30 -5.11 0.93
N GLY A 162 17.26 -5.24 -0.40
CA GLY A 162 16.94 -6.50 -1.08
C GLY A 162 15.45 -6.74 -1.31
N VAL A 163 14.56 -5.84 -0.86
CA VAL A 163 13.11 -5.90 -1.05
C VAL A 163 12.73 -5.12 -2.31
N PRO A 164 11.95 -5.69 -3.24
CA PRO A 164 11.48 -4.96 -4.41
C PRO A 164 10.47 -3.88 -4.02
N PHE A 165 10.33 -2.90 -4.89
CA PHE A 165 9.51 -1.69 -4.66
C PHE A 165 8.06 -2.04 -4.35
N GLU A 166 7.43 -2.87 -5.17
CA GLU A 166 6.03 -3.32 -5.02
C GLU A 166 5.76 -4.17 -3.76
N ARG A 167 6.83 -4.57 -3.05
CA ARG A 167 6.77 -5.30 -1.78
C ARG A 167 7.17 -4.44 -0.58
N SER A 168 7.41 -3.15 -0.80
CA SER A 168 7.67 -2.17 0.25
C SER A 168 6.44 -1.31 0.49
N VAL A 169 6.30 -0.80 1.70
CA VAL A 169 5.32 0.23 2.04
C VAL A 169 5.99 1.60 1.90
N HIS A 170 5.35 2.54 1.21
CA HIS A 170 5.90 3.88 0.95
C HIS A 170 5.00 4.93 1.59
N VAL A 171 5.53 5.65 2.56
CA VAL A 171 4.82 6.70 3.29
C VAL A 171 5.22 8.06 2.71
N VAL A 172 4.27 8.75 2.10
CA VAL A 172 4.48 10.05 1.45
C VAL A 172 3.76 11.15 2.24
N ALA A 173 4.49 12.14 2.75
CA ALA A 173 3.91 13.26 3.48
C ALA A 173 3.50 14.39 2.52
N LEU A 174 2.22 14.77 2.51
CA LEU A 174 1.66 15.82 1.63
C LEU A 174 0.66 16.70 2.39
N GLU A 175 0.54 17.97 2.02
CA GLU A 175 -0.30 18.93 2.74
C GLU A 175 -1.78 18.56 2.74
N ASP A 176 -2.34 18.20 1.58
CA ASP A 176 -3.77 17.94 1.42
C ASP A 176 -4.05 16.70 0.59
N VAL A 177 -4.78 15.75 1.18
CA VAL A 177 -5.16 14.50 0.52
C VAL A 177 -6.65 14.29 0.75
N PRO A 178 -7.53 14.85 -0.08
CA PRO A 178 -8.96 14.70 0.11
C PRO A 178 -9.43 13.29 -0.27
N ILE A 179 -10.42 12.79 0.45
CA ILE A 179 -11.22 11.62 0.02
C ILE A 179 -12.54 12.08 -0.60
N SER A 180 -13.12 11.26 -1.48
CA SER A 180 -14.48 11.42 -1.97
C SER A 180 -15.40 10.38 -1.33
N TYR A 181 -16.65 10.76 -1.08
CA TYR A 181 -17.70 9.84 -0.65
C TYR A 181 -19.07 10.34 -1.11
N PHE A 182 -20.07 9.45 -1.08
CA PHE A 182 -21.42 9.78 -1.50
C PHE A 182 -22.37 9.90 -0.31
N GLU A 183 -23.13 10.99 -0.26
CA GLU A 183 -24.25 11.19 0.66
C GLU A 183 -25.59 11.11 -0.05
N TRP A 184 -26.61 10.65 0.67
CA TRP A 184 -27.99 10.54 0.17
C TRP A 184 -28.96 11.39 0.99
N ASP A 185 -29.59 12.38 0.35
CA ASP A 185 -30.65 13.22 0.94
C ASP A 185 -31.98 13.16 0.14
N GLY A 186 -32.11 12.16 -0.72
CA GLY A 186 -33.16 12.05 -1.75
C GLY A 186 -32.59 12.10 -3.17
N ALA A 187 -31.35 12.54 -3.32
CA ALA A 187 -30.49 12.31 -4.47
C ALA A 187 -29.05 12.04 -3.99
N TRP A 188 -28.23 11.45 -4.85
CA TRP A 188 -26.80 11.30 -4.56
C TRP A 188 -26.08 12.62 -4.74
N SER A 189 -25.25 12.95 -3.76
CA SER A 189 -24.28 14.03 -3.85
C SER A 189 -22.89 13.51 -3.50
N GLU A 190 -21.91 13.85 -4.32
CA GLU A 190 -20.52 13.58 -4.01
C GLU A 190 -20.02 14.67 -3.06
N GLN A 191 -19.38 14.24 -1.99
CA GLN A 191 -18.78 15.06 -0.96
C GLN A 191 -17.28 14.79 -0.89
N PHE A 192 -16.54 15.77 -0.39
CA PHE A 192 -15.10 15.68 -0.20
C PHE A 192 -14.73 16.04 1.24
N ALA A 193 -13.83 15.28 1.84
CA ALA A 193 -13.32 15.54 3.17
C ALA A 193 -11.79 15.48 3.19
N PRO A 194 -11.11 16.37 3.93
CA PRO A 194 -9.68 16.23 4.20
C PRO A 194 -9.43 15.03 5.12
N THR A 195 -8.30 14.34 4.96
CA THR A 195 -7.87 13.25 5.84
C THR A 195 -6.45 13.48 6.38
N GLY A 196 -6.20 13.01 7.60
CA GLY A 196 -4.85 13.00 8.20
C GLY A 196 -3.94 11.90 7.63
N GLY A 197 -4.49 10.97 6.88
CA GLY A 197 -3.75 9.91 6.20
C GLY A 197 -4.67 9.17 5.26
N LEU A 198 -4.18 8.85 4.06
CA LEU A 198 -4.91 8.05 3.11
C LEU A 198 -4.03 6.91 2.64
N SER A 199 -4.41 5.72 3.06
CA SER A 199 -3.99 4.49 2.40
C SER A 199 -4.76 4.33 1.08
N PHE A 200 -4.11 3.79 0.06
CA PHE A 200 -4.75 3.28 -1.17
C PHE A 200 -4.85 1.75 -1.16
N PRO A 201 -5.59 1.13 -0.22
CA PRO A 201 -5.45 -0.28 0.06
C PRO A 201 -6.09 -1.14 -1.04
N PRO A 202 -5.48 -2.29 -1.36
CA PRO A 202 -6.03 -3.21 -2.35
C PRO A 202 -7.47 -3.66 -2.07
N TYR A 203 -7.93 -3.70 -0.81
CA TYR A 203 -9.32 -4.09 -0.54
C TYR A 203 -10.35 -3.12 -1.13
N VAL A 204 -10.02 -1.83 -1.30
CA VAL A 204 -10.86 -0.80 -1.96
C VAL A 204 -10.74 -0.86 -3.48
N HIS A 205 -9.52 -0.97 -3.98
CA HIS A 205 -9.24 -0.80 -5.41
C HIS A 205 -9.20 -2.10 -6.21
N GLY A 206 -8.89 -3.23 -5.58
CA GLY A 206 -8.66 -4.51 -6.25
C GLY A 206 -7.61 -4.41 -7.35
N ASP A 207 -7.98 -4.83 -8.56
CA ASP A 207 -7.14 -4.76 -9.75
C ASP A 207 -7.08 -3.35 -10.39
N ARG A 208 -7.86 -2.39 -9.89
CA ARG A 208 -7.88 -0.99 -10.36
C ARG A 208 -6.69 -0.17 -9.84
N ILE A 209 -5.89 -0.72 -8.93
CA ILE A 209 -4.62 -0.14 -8.50
C ILE A 209 -3.45 -1.03 -8.94
N ALA A 210 -2.47 -0.41 -9.61
CA ALA A 210 -1.27 -1.10 -10.07
C ALA A 210 -0.46 -1.66 -8.88
N PRO A 211 0.18 -2.84 -9.02
CA PRO A 211 0.97 -3.44 -7.93
C PRO A 211 1.95 -2.49 -7.25
N ARG A 212 2.65 -1.69 -8.05
CA ARG A 212 3.63 -0.70 -7.60
C ARG A 212 3.03 0.38 -6.67
N LEU A 213 1.73 0.66 -6.79
CA LEU A 213 1.04 1.67 -5.98
C LEU A 213 0.38 1.11 -4.73
N ARG A 214 0.27 -0.22 -4.61
CA ARG A 214 -0.44 -0.88 -3.50
C ARG A 214 0.18 -0.59 -2.14
N GLY A 215 1.50 -0.40 -2.11
CA GLY A 215 2.26 -0.08 -0.89
C GLY A 215 2.19 1.38 -0.45
N ILE A 216 1.57 2.28 -1.21
CA ILE A 216 1.63 3.71 -0.90
C ILE A 216 0.59 4.11 0.16
N ILE A 217 1.06 4.81 1.19
CA ILE A 217 0.29 5.51 2.21
C ILE A 217 0.64 7.00 2.10
N THR A 218 -0.35 7.87 2.23
CA THR A 218 -0.09 9.30 2.46
C THR A 218 -0.28 9.66 3.93
N LEU A 219 0.48 10.65 4.39
CA LEU A 219 0.27 11.31 5.67
C LEU A 219 0.05 12.81 5.45
N SER A 220 -0.96 13.36 6.11
CA SER A 220 -1.27 14.78 6.12
C SER A 220 -1.55 15.24 7.56
N VAL A 221 -1.43 16.55 7.81
CA VAL A 221 -1.81 17.17 9.09
C VAL A 221 -3.13 17.93 8.98
N ASN A 222 -3.82 17.86 7.84
CA ASN A 222 -5.13 18.46 7.63
C ASN A 222 -6.23 17.39 7.86
N PRO A 223 -7.22 17.61 8.74
CA PRO A 223 -7.51 18.80 9.53
C PRO A 223 -6.92 18.81 10.95
N ASN A 224 -6.07 17.85 11.33
CA ASN A 224 -5.60 17.72 12.72
C ASN A 224 -4.06 17.67 12.89
N PRO A 225 -3.49 18.49 13.79
CA PRO A 225 -2.03 18.63 13.92
C PRO A 225 -1.29 17.42 14.53
N LEU A 226 -0.01 17.32 14.13
CA LEU A 226 1.19 16.61 14.61
C LEU A 226 1.06 15.49 15.67
N ASN A 227 0.38 15.70 16.80
CA ASN A 227 0.20 14.62 17.80
C ASN A 227 -0.59 13.42 17.24
N ARG A 228 -1.38 13.62 16.18
CA ARG A 228 -2.02 12.51 15.45
C ARG A 228 -1.14 11.82 14.43
N ALA A 229 -0.12 12.46 13.85
CA ALA A 229 0.75 11.78 12.86
C ALA A 229 1.39 10.50 13.44
N THR A 230 1.72 10.54 14.73
CA THR A 230 2.21 9.37 15.48
C THR A 230 1.19 8.24 15.64
N ARG A 231 -0.10 8.57 15.74
CA ARG A 231 -1.23 7.62 15.83
C ARG A 231 -1.63 7.08 14.46
N VAL A 232 -1.69 7.97 13.48
CA VAL A 232 -2.13 7.69 12.12
C VAL A 232 -1.18 6.70 11.45
N LEU A 233 0.15 6.81 11.64
CA LEU A 233 1.08 5.91 10.95
C LEU A 233 0.80 4.42 11.22
N ALA A 234 0.63 4.01 12.48
CA ALA A 234 0.35 2.61 12.80
C ALA A 234 -1.01 2.13 12.24
N HIS A 235 -2.00 3.02 12.26
CA HIS A 235 -3.33 2.79 11.71
C HIS A 235 -3.31 2.60 10.18
N GLU A 236 -2.65 3.51 9.46
CA GLU A 236 -2.50 3.44 8.00
C GLU A 236 -1.67 2.22 7.58
N LEU A 237 -0.61 1.90 8.32
CA LEU A 237 0.13 0.66 8.14
C LEU A 237 -0.78 -0.55 8.33
N GLY A 238 -1.72 -0.49 9.27
CA GLY A 238 -2.75 -1.51 9.45
C GLY A 238 -3.60 -1.70 8.20
N HIS A 239 -4.07 -0.62 7.57
CA HIS A 239 -4.82 -0.69 6.30
C HIS A 239 -4.02 -1.37 5.19
N LYS A 240 -2.69 -1.29 5.19
CA LYS A 240 -1.83 -1.96 4.20
C LYS A 240 -1.47 -3.39 4.55
N LEU A 241 -1.02 -3.60 5.78
CA LEU A 241 -0.45 -4.87 6.21
C LEU A 241 -1.55 -5.88 6.54
N ILE A 242 -2.66 -5.44 7.12
CA ILE A 242 -3.83 -6.28 7.46
C ILE A 242 -4.83 -6.32 6.29
N ASN A 243 -4.87 -5.24 5.49
CA ASN A 243 -5.74 -5.08 4.31
C ASN A 243 -7.23 -5.20 4.68
N VAL A 244 -7.67 -4.29 5.56
CA VAL A 244 -9.03 -4.15 6.07
C VAL A 244 -9.42 -2.68 6.22
N SER A 245 -10.72 -2.38 6.21
CA SER A 245 -11.31 -1.07 6.51
C SER A 245 -11.30 -0.77 8.02
N HIS A 246 -12.04 0.27 8.43
CA HIS A 246 -12.33 0.46 9.83
C HIS A 246 -13.26 -0.64 10.31
N GLU A 247 -12.73 -1.59 11.07
CA GLU A 247 -13.44 -2.70 11.69
C GLU A 247 -12.72 -3.17 12.96
N GLY A 248 -13.37 -3.98 13.78
CA GLY A 248 -12.79 -4.51 15.02
C GLY A 248 -13.77 -5.33 15.84
N ILE A 249 -13.41 -5.59 17.10
CA ILE A 249 -14.26 -6.33 18.03
C ILE A 249 -15.57 -5.58 18.23
N GLY A 250 -16.67 -6.21 17.80
CA GLY A 250 -18.02 -5.64 17.92
C GLY A 250 -18.32 -4.48 16.97
N VAL A 251 -17.40 -4.15 16.05
CA VAL A 251 -17.56 -3.04 15.10
C VAL A 251 -17.55 -3.59 13.67
N CYS A 252 -18.57 -3.20 12.90
CA CYS A 252 -18.74 -3.62 11.52
C CYS A 252 -17.84 -2.78 10.59
N PRO A 253 -17.44 -3.31 9.42
CA PRO A 253 -16.72 -2.58 8.38
C PRO A 253 -17.43 -1.29 7.98
N SER A 254 -16.71 -0.18 8.07
CA SER A 254 -17.18 1.12 7.62
C SER A 254 -16.02 1.99 7.09
N PHE A 255 -16.38 3.13 6.51
CA PHE A 255 -15.40 4.17 6.14
C PHE A 255 -14.88 4.94 7.35
N GLU A 256 -15.67 5.03 8.43
CA GLU A 256 -15.28 5.65 9.69
C GLU A 256 -15.93 4.88 10.84
N ALA A 257 -15.15 4.55 11.87
CA ALA A 257 -15.68 4.00 13.10
C ALA A 257 -14.71 4.23 14.26
N ASP A 258 -15.26 4.59 15.42
CA ASP A 258 -14.50 4.75 16.66
C ASP A 258 -14.39 3.45 17.46
N GLY A 259 -13.31 3.29 18.22
CA GLY A 259 -13.15 2.17 19.15
C GLY A 259 -11.74 2.01 19.72
N ASP A 260 -11.52 0.84 20.32
CA ASP A 260 -10.29 0.53 21.10
C ASP A 260 -9.31 -0.37 20.34
N ASP A 261 -9.61 -0.74 19.09
CA ASP A 261 -8.74 -1.53 18.22
C ASP A 261 -7.90 -0.63 17.30
N LEU A 262 -6.77 -1.15 16.82
CA LEU A 262 -5.84 -0.42 15.94
C LEU A 262 -6.55 0.16 14.71
N MET A 263 -7.47 -0.61 14.13
CA MET A 263 -8.17 -0.25 12.89
C MET A 263 -9.38 0.65 13.13
N LEU A 264 -9.57 1.19 14.33
CA LEU A 264 -10.65 2.11 14.66
C LEU A 264 -10.10 3.47 15.08
N TYR A 265 -10.90 4.51 14.90
CA TYR A 265 -10.57 5.83 15.39
C TYR A 265 -10.54 5.83 16.93
N GLY A 266 -9.36 6.10 17.47
CA GLY A 266 -9.14 5.99 18.90
C GLY A 266 -7.66 5.86 19.24
N GLU A 267 -7.38 5.70 20.52
CA GLU A 267 -6.02 5.43 21.03
C GLU A 267 -5.69 3.93 21.01
N GLY A 268 -6.58 3.12 20.44
CA GLY A 268 -6.42 1.67 20.33
C GLY A 268 -5.16 1.26 19.60
N GLU A 269 -4.44 0.30 20.16
CA GLU A 269 -3.24 -0.30 19.56
C GLU A 269 -3.42 -1.81 19.32
N ARG A 270 -4.59 -2.36 19.69
CA ARG A 270 -4.85 -3.79 19.64
C ARG A 270 -5.08 -4.24 18.20
N VAL A 271 -4.23 -5.13 17.70
CA VAL A 271 -4.54 -5.94 16.52
C VAL A 271 -5.31 -7.17 17.00
N ALA A 272 -6.62 -7.15 16.81
CA ALA A 272 -7.49 -8.20 17.33
C ALA A 272 -7.27 -9.55 16.60
N SER A 273 -7.58 -10.67 17.26
CA SER A 273 -7.33 -12.01 16.72
C SER A 273 -8.56 -12.90 16.85
N GLY A 274 -8.60 -13.96 16.06
CA GLY A 274 -9.75 -14.88 16.02
C GLY A 274 -11.00 -14.26 15.39
N ALA A 275 -12.06 -15.04 15.31
CA ALA A 275 -13.34 -14.61 14.72
C ALA A 275 -13.93 -13.35 15.38
N GLU A 276 -13.79 -13.21 16.70
CA GLU A 276 -14.25 -12.03 17.44
C GLU A 276 -13.49 -10.77 17.03
N GLY A 277 -12.18 -10.89 16.85
CA GLY A 277 -11.31 -9.85 16.32
C GLY A 277 -11.26 -9.79 14.80
N ARG A 278 -12.22 -10.44 14.12
CA ARG A 278 -12.37 -10.46 12.67
C ARG A 278 -11.09 -10.86 11.92
N TRP A 279 -10.29 -11.70 12.57
CA TRP A 279 -9.06 -12.29 12.04
C TRP A 279 -7.94 -11.30 11.70
N HIS A 280 -7.88 -10.10 12.32
CA HIS A 280 -6.88 -9.10 11.92
C HIS A 280 -5.44 -9.61 12.07
N ARG A 281 -5.10 -10.26 13.19
CA ARG A 281 -3.75 -10.80 13.41
C ARG A 281 -3.42 -11.95 12.44
N GLU A 282 -4.40 -12.78 12.12
CA GLU A 282 -4.24 -13.87 11.17
C GLU A 282 -4.03 -13.33 9.74
N ARG A 283 -4.75 -12.28 9.35
CA ARG A 283 -4.53 -11.58 8.07
C ARG A 283 -3.18 -10.86 8.02
N LEU A 284 -2.78 -10.22 9.12
CA LEU A 284 -1.46 -9.59 9.24
C LEU A 284 -0.34 -10.60 8.92
N ALA A 285 -0.40 -11.81 9.50
CA ALA A 285 0.61 -12.85 9.26
C ALA A 285 0.66 -13.35 7.81
N LEU A 286 -0.37 -13.08 7.00
CA LEU A 286 -0.45 -13.44 5.58
C LEU A 286 -0.07 -12.29 4.64
N SER A 287 0.29 -11.13 5.19
CA SER A 287 0.49 -9.91 4.39
C SER A 287 1.52 -10.11 3.26
N PRO A 288 1.20 -9.72 2.02
CA PRO A 288 2.14 -9.79 0.89
C PRO A 288 3.35 -8.85 0.98
N PHE A 289 3.40 -7.98 2.00
CA PHE A 289 4.53 -7.10 2.30
C PHE A 289 5.53 -7.74 3.29
N LEU A 290 5.19 -8.91 3.86
CA LEU A 290 6.05 -9.59 4.81
C LEU A 290 7.04 -10.52 4.09
N TYR A 291 8.26 -10.47 4.59
CA TYR A 291 9.33 -11.38 4.22
C TYR A 291 10.09 -11.87 5.44
N HIS A 292 10.79 -12.97 5.27
CA HIS A 292 11.86 -13.41 6.16
C HIS A 292 13.22 -13.15 5.52
N LEU A 293 14.25 -12.97 6.34
CA LEU A 293 15.61 -12.85 5.87
C LEU A 293 16.27 -14.24 5.81
N ASP A 294 16.66 -14.68 4.62
CA ASP A 294 17.60 -15.78 4.42
C ASP A 294 18.99 -15.18 4.12
N GLY A 295 19.75 -14.93 5.19
CA GLY A 295 20.95 -14.11 5.12
C GLY A 295 20.60 -12.65 4.80
N ASP A 296 21.11 -12.13 3.69
CA ASP A 296 20.83 -10.76 3.20
C ASP A 296 19.70 -10.72 2.16
N ILE A 297 19.00 -11.84 1.95
CA ILE A 297 17.97 -11.98 0.90
C ILE A 297 16.59 -12.00 1.56
N ALA A 298 15.72 -11.10 1.09
CA ALA A 298 14.30 -11.13 1.45
C ALA A 298 13.57 -12.27 0.73
N VAL A 299 12.90 -13.13 1.49
CA VAL A 299 12.09 -14.25 1.00
C VAL A 299 10.64 -14.00 1.38
N PHE A 300 9.77 -13.88 0.38
CA PHE A 300 8.34 -13.64 0.55
C PHE A 300 7.57 -14.95 0.45
N ASP A 301 6.68 -15.19 1.41
CA ASP A 301 5.87 -16.41 1.45
C ASP A 301 4.55 -16.27 0.68
N ASN A 302 4.06 -15.04 0.53
CA ASN A 302 2.70 -14.77 0.07
C ASN A 302 2.65 -13.72 -1.04
N ASP A 303 1.69 -13.86 -1.93
CA ASP A 303 1.22 -12.79 -2.80
C ASP A 303 -0.31 -12.80 -2.88
N TYR A 304 -0.88 -11.64 -3.22
CA TYR A 304 -2.28 -11.52 -3.57
C TYR A 304 -2.64 -12.45 -4.72
N ARG A 305 -3.78 -13.14 -4.59
CA ARG A 305 -4.28 -14.08 -5.60
C ARG A 305 -5.42 -13.50 -6.42
N ASP A 306 -6.08 -12.47 -5.90
CA ASP A 306 -7.21 -11.76 -6.47
C ASP A 306 -7.06 -10.24 -6.21
N SER A 307 -5.86 -9.75 -6.51
CA SER A 307 -5.47 -8.33 -6.44
C SER A 307 -5.68 -7.65 -5.09
N GLY A 308 -5.76 -8.40 -3.99
CA GLY A 308 -5.89 -7.88 -2.64
C GLY A 308 -7.28 -7.37 -2.29
N SER A 309 -8.31 -7.77 -3.03
CA SER A 309 -9.71 -7.59 -2.60
C SER A 309 -9.92 -8.14 -1.17
N TYR A 310 -10.95 -7.68 -0.46
CA TYR A 310 -11.21 -8.16 0.91
C TYR A 310 -11.33 -9.69 1.00
N ARG A 311 -11.90 -10.31 -0.05
CA ARG A 311 -12.10 -11.76 -0.24
C ARG A 311 -10.98 -12.45 -1.01
N ASP A 312 -9.79 -11.83 -1.12
CA ASP A 312 -8.66 -12.44 -1.82
C ASP A 312 -8.39 -13.87 -1.30
N ARG A 313 -8.21 -14.82 -2.22
CA ARG A 313 -7.98 -16.23 -1.89
C ARG A 313 -6.73 -16.48 -1.05
N LEU A 314 -5.84 -15.50 -0.91
CA LEU A 314 -4.78 -15.49 0.09
C LEU A 314 -5.33 -15.70 1.51
N TYR A 315 -6.45 -15.07 1.85
CA TYR A 315 -6.95 -15.05 3.22
C TYR A 315 -7.74 -16.31 3.61
N GLY A 316 -8.18 -17.12 2.65
CA GLY A 316 -8.89 -18.37 2.91
C GLY A 316 -10.08 -18.19 3.85
N ASP A 317 -10.03 -18.80 5.04
CA ASP A 317 -11.09 -18.77 6.05
C ASP A 317 -11.07 -17.48 6.91
N PHE A 318 -10.11 -16.59 6.72
CA PHE A 318 -9.95 -15.33 7.47
C PHE A 318 -10.69 -14.15 6.81
N VAL A 319 -11.92 -14.43 6.38
CA VAL A 319 -12.84 -13.48 5.76
C VAL A 319 -14.15 -13.54 6.54
N VAL A 320 -14.68 -12.37 6.92
CA VAL A 320 -15.98 -12.29 7.58
C VAL A 320 -17.05 -11.98 6.54
N GLU A 321 -17.98 -12.90 6.32
CA GLU A 321 -19.06 -12.67 5.36
C GLU A 321 -20.12 -11.69 5.90
N PRO A 322 -20.57 -10.73 5.08
CA PRO A 322 -21.70 -9.87 5.42
C PRO A 322 -23.03 -10.64 5.54
N PRO A 323 -24.03 -10.11 6.29
CA PRO A 323 -23.93 -8.95 7.15
C PRO A 323 -23.13 -9.27 8.41
N CYS A 324 -22.35 -8.31 8.86
CA CYS A 324 -21.75 -8.39 10.19
C CYS A 324 -22.87 -8.57 11.22
N ALA A 325 -22.87 -9.70 11.92
CA ALA A 325 -23.87 -10.00 12.94
C ALA A 325 -23.62 -9.06 14.14
N GLY A 326 -24.23 -7.87 14.17
CA GLY A 326 -23.91 -6.93 15.26
C GLY A 326 -24.69 -5.64 15.42
N THR A 327 -25.28 -5.01 14.39
CA THR A 327 -25.91 -3.68 14.58
C THR A 327 -27.40 -3.68 14.28
N ALA A 328 -28.15 -4.40 15.11
CA ALA A 328 -29.48 -3.91 15.48
C ALA A 328 -29.30 -2.75 16.47
N GLY A 329 -29.08 -1.54 15.96
CA GLY A 329 -29.35 -0.30 16.69
C GLY A 329 -28.15 0.57 17.08
N SER A 330 -27.88 1.57 16.26
CA SER A 330 -27.68 2.95 16.73
C SER A 330 -28.15 3.90 15.63
N ARG A 331 -28.91 4.90 16.06
CA ARG A 331 -29.72 5.82 15.25
C ARG A 331 -28.91 6.79 14.42
#